data_AF-A0A316H7U1-F1
#
_entry.id   AF-A0A316H7U1-F1
#
_cell.length_a   1.000
_cell.length_b   1.000
_cell.length_c   1.000
_cell.angle_alpha   90.00
_cell.angle_beta   90.00
_cell.angle_gamma   90.00
#
_symmetry.space_group_name_H-M   'P 1'
#
loop_
_entity.id
_entity.type
_entity.pdbx_description
1 polymer ?
#
loop_
_entity_poly.entity_id
_entity_poly.type
_entity_poly.pdbx_seq_one_letter_code
_entity_poly.pdbx_strand_id
1 'polypeptide(L)'
;MQEFDRPFFKQLAKNDTGQAKGKQAGIVIVKDLAGFFPQLALPSASNFAPDIRLNAAMFDGAHQVGLANTRYQYQSWGGTRLERRLTDNLGPIRSLAKKDDLLVMERSLSDPLFYRLTLHRAGTPSFPAILSKAAGRPWGPLDTLDPPVPETEIAACEKDQEEQELLPFDLFDNSAALHESRVKRIARNRAFGRRVLPLYDHRCAVCGLGHAGENIQEAEAAHIVPRGLKGADDARNGLALCRSHHWAFDAGLFGVGADRKVVINPKAAADARNTHLLPFDGQPIRDPSNLSLRPDLSALEWHLKNVAGL
;
A
#
# COMPACT_ATOMS: atom_id res chain seq x y z
N MET A 1 -4.34 3.26 -13.08
CA MET A 1 -5.47 2.31 -12.91
C MET A 1 -5.30 1.70 -11.52
N GLN A 2 -6.33 1.65 -10.68
CA GLN A 2 -6.20 1.02 -9.37
C GLN A 2 -6.07 -0.50 -9.56
N GLU A 3 -4.90 -1.05 -9.27
CA GLU A 3 -4.67 -2.48 -9.27
C GLU A 3 -4.99 -3.05 -7.89
N PHE A 4 -5.60 -4.24 -7.85
CA PHE A 4 -6.00 -4.89 -6.61
C PHE A 4 -5.16 -6.14 -6.37
N ASP A 5 -4.88 -6.41 -5.09
CA ASP A 5 -4.21 -7.62 -4.65
C ASP A 5 -5.10 -8.85 -4.84
N ARG A 6 -4.55 -10.04 -4.59
CA ARG A 6 -5.27 -11.30 -4.71
C ARG A 6 -6.45 -11.34 -3.75
N PRO A 7 -7.60 -11.90 -4.18
CA PRO A 7 -8.79 -11.91 -3.36
C PRO A 7 -8.69 -12.88 -2.19
N PHE A 8 -9.22 -12.44 -1.06
CA PHE A 8 -9.58 -13.30 0.07
C PHE A 8 -11.08 -13.21 0.30
N PHE A 9 -11.64 -14.14 1.04
CA PHE A 9 -13.09 -14.20 1.23
C PHE A 9 -13.47 -14.55 2.66
N LYS A 10 -14.74 -14.32 2.95
CA LYS A 10 -15.44 -14.83 4.11
C LYS A 10 -16.85 -15.27 3.72
N GLN A 11 -17.22 -16.47 4.13
CA GLN A 11 -18.60 -16.91 4.16
C GLN A 11 -19.35 -16.17 5.26
N LEU A 12 -20.45 -15.53 4.89
CA LEU A 12 -21.21 -14.66 5.78
C LEU A 12 -22.06 -15.50 6.74
N ALA A 13 -21.89 -15.25 8.03
CA ALA A 13 -22.83 -15.69 9.04
C ALA A 13 -24.06 -14.78 9.04
N LYS A 14 -25.16 -15.24 9.64
CA LYS A 14 -26.39 -14.44 9.79
C LYS A 14 -26.12 -13.04 10.37
N ASN A 15 -25.20 -12.96 11.33
CA ASN A 15 -24.85 -11.72 12.02
C ASN A 15 -24.07 -10.71 11.16
N ASP A 16 -23.53 -11.13 10.00
CA ASP A 16 -22.83 -10.22 9.08
C ASP A 16 -23.78 -9.45 8.15
N THR A 17 -24.99 -9.98 8.00
CA THR A 17 -25.99 -9.54 7.03
C THR A 17 -26.84 -8.38 7.55
N GLY A 18 -27.67 -7.80 6.68
CA GLY A 18 -28.69 -6.81 7.05
C GLY A 18 -29.76 -7.34 8.02
N GLN A 19 -29.79 -8.64 8.30
CA GLN A 19 -30.72 -9.25 9.26
C GLN A 19 -30.31 -9.00 10.72
N ALA A 20 -29.05 -8.64 10.98
CA ALA A 20 -28.55 -8.31 12.31
C ALA A 20 -28.91 -6.87 12.71
N LYS A 21 -29.52 -6.68 13.90
CA LYS A 21 -29.91 -5.38 14.44
C LYS A 21 -29.00 -4.92 15.58
N GLY A 22 -28.95 -3.61 15.82
CA GLY A 22 -28.27 -3.01 16.96
C GLY A 22 -26.75 -3.18 16.92
N LYS A 23 -26.12 -3.41 18.09
CA LYS A 23 -24.66 -3.55 18.24
C LYS A 23 -24.05 -4.69 17.43
N GLN A 24 -24.86 -5.62 16.90
CA GLN A 24 -24.42 -6.75 16.08
C GLN A 24 -24.26 -6.39 14.60
N ALA A 25 -24.59 -5.16 14.19
CA ALA A 25 -24.52 -4.74 12.79
C ALA A 25 -23.06 -4.61 12.31
N GLY A 26 -22.82 -5.09 11.09
CA GLY A 26 -21.50 -5.05 10.43
C GLY A 26 -20.99 -6.44 10.08
N ILE A 27 -19.89 -6.51 9.34
CA ILE A 27 -19.26 -7.77 8.93
C ILE A 27 -18.10 -8.07 9.86
N VAL A 28 -18.14 -9.22 10.52
CA VAL A 28 -17.04 -9.71 11.38
C VAL A 28 -15.84 -10.07 10.51
N ILE A 29 -14.67 -9.54 10.87
CA ILE A 29 -13.37 -9.93 10.31
C ILE A 29 -12.70 -10.85 11.32
N VAL A 30 -12.62 -12.12 10.97
CA VAL A 30 -11.99 -13.15 11.82
C VAL A 30 -10.48 -12.91 11.93
N LYS A 31 -9.87 -13.47 12.99
CA LYS A 31 -8.43 -13.28 13.28
C LYS A 31 -7.55 -13.63 12.08
N ASP A 32 -7.86 -14.71 11.38
CA ASP A 32 -7.07 -15.21 10.24
C ASP A 32 -7.08 -14.26 9.03
N LEU A 33 -8.11 -13.41 8.91
CA LEU A 33 -8.20 -12.42 7.85
C LEU A 33 -7.62 -11.07 8.25
N ALA A 34 -7.36 -10.84 9.54
CA ALA A 34 -6.92 -9.53 10.05
C ALA A 34 -5.59 -9.08 9.43
N GLY A 35 -4.73 -10.03 9.05
CA GLY A 35 -3.47 -9.73 8.35
C GLY A 35 -3.66 -9.12 6.96
N PHE A 36 -4.83 -9.22 6.33
CA PHE A 36 -5.10 -8.58 5.04
C PHE A 36 -5.72 -7.19 5.15
N PHE A 37 -5.91 -6.70 6.39
CA PHE A 37 -6.37 -5.35 6.72
C PHE A 37 -5.25 -4.51 7.32
N PRO A 38 -5.38 -3.17 7.36
CA PRO A 38 -4.40 -2.32 8.03
C PRO A 38 -4.35 -2.65 9.52
N GLN A 39 -3.17 -2.51 10.12
CA GLN A 39 -3.01 -2.80 11.54
C GLN A 39 -3.80 -1.81 12.41
N LEU A 40 -4.76 -2.32 13.18
CA LEU A 40 -5.43 -1.54 14.21
C LEU A 40 -4.53 -1.41 15.43
N ALA A 41 -4.49 -0.23 16.03
CA ALA A 41 -3.96 -0.05 17.37
C ALA A 41 -4.66 -1.01 18.34
N LEU A 42 -3.93 -1.53 19.33
CA LEU A 42 -4.52 -2.36 20.36
C LEU A 42 -5.48 -1.53 21.22
N PRO A 43 -6.64 -2.08 21.60
CA PRO A 43 -7.52 -1.43 22.56
C PRO A 43 -6.79 -1.08 23.85
N SER A 44 -7.02 0.12 24.36
CA SER A 44 -6.44 0.63 25.59
C SER A 44 -7.52 1.23 26.49
N ALA A 45 -7.16 1.60 27.72
CA ALA A 45 -8.06 2.30 28.63
C ALA A 45 -8.52 3.67 28.10
N SER A 46 -7.74 4.31 27.23
CA SER A 46 -8.07 5.58 26.60
C SER A 46 -8.82 5.43 25.28
N ASN A 47 -8.68 4.29 24.60
CA ASN A 47 -9.40 3.96 23.37
C ASN A 47 -9.77 2.47 23.33
N PHE A 48 -10.99 2.17 23.76
CA PHE A 48 -11.50 0.80 23.82
C PHE A 48 -11.89 0.20 22.47
N ALA A 49 -12.03 1.02 21.43
CA ALA A 49 -12.44 0.59 20.09
C ALA A 49 -11.66 1.34 19.00
N PRO A 50 -10.33 1.13 18.90
CA PRO A 50 -9.54 1.75 17.85
C PRO A 50 -10.09 1.39 16.46
N ASP A 51 -10.13 2.39 15.59
CA ASP A 51 -10.68 2.27 14.25
C ASP A 51 -9.81 2.94 13.18
N ILE A 52 -9.99 2.47 11.95
CA ILE A 52 -9.42 3.04 10.73
C ILE A 52 -10.55 3.17 9.70
N ARG A 53 -10.60 4.31 9.01
CA ARG A 53 -11.54 4.52 7.90
C ARG A 53 -10.98 3.92 6.63
N LEU A 54 -11.78 3.11 5.97
CA LEU A 54 -11.44 2.47 4.69
C LEU A 54 -12.38 2.97 3.62
N ASN A 55 -11.86 3.19 2.42
CA ASN A 55 -12.70 3.35 1.25
C ASN A 55 -13.09 1.96 0.73
N ALA A 56 -14.33 1.79 0.27
CA ALA A 56 -14.86 0.53 -0.19
C ALA A 56 -15.71 0.72 -1.46
N ALA A 57 -15.34 0.03 -2.53
CA ALA A 57 -16.21 -0.18 -3.68
C ALA A 57 -16.97 -1.49 -3.51
N MET A 58 -18.31 -1.42 -3.51
CA MET A 58 -19.19 -2.55 -3.21
C MET A 58 -19.88 -3.04 -4.48
N PHE A 59 -19.91 -4.37 -4.65
CA PHE A 59 -20.51 -5.05 -5.81
C PHE A 59 -21.42 -6.21 -5.37
N ASP A 60 -22.48 -6.46 -6.13
CA ASP A 60 -23.27 -7.69 -6.15
C ASP A 60 -22.98 -8.43 -7.47
N GLY A 61 -22.14 -9.46 -7.40
CA GLY A 61 -21.53 -10.06 -8.58
C GLY A 61 -20.79 -9.01 -9.41
N ALA A 62 -21.26 -8.77 -10.63
CA ALA A 62 -20.67 -7.78 -11.55
C ALA A 62 -21.26 -6.36 -11.42
N HIS A 63 -22.32 -6.17 -10.63
CA HIS A 63 -23.03 -4.89 -10.54
C HIS A 63 -22.52 -4.08 -9.36
N GLN A 64 -22.06 -2.86 -9.61
CA GLN A 64 -21.68 -1.95 -8.54
C GLN A 64 -22.93 -1.49 -7.79
N VAL A 65 -22.93 -1.65 -6.46
CA VAL A 65 -24.04 -1.26 -5.58
C VAL A 65 -23.71 -0.06 -4.71
N GLY A 66 -22.44 0.34 -4.62
CA GLY A 66 -22.07 1.59 -3.97
C GLY A 66 -20.58 1.86 -3.84
N LEU A 67 -20.28 3.08 -3.39
CA LEU A 67 -18.99 3.52 -2.89
C LEU A 67 -19.21 4.03 -1.47
N ALA A 68 -18.37 3.63 -0.53
CA ALA A 68 -18.52 4.01 0.86
C ALA A 68 -17.17 4.24 1.51
N ASN A 69 -17.14 5.20 2.42
CA ASN A 69 -16.13 5.24 3.46
C ASN A 69 -16.70 4.44 4.66
N THR A 70 -16.10 3.29 4.95
CA THR A 70 -16.51 2.32 5.98
C THR A 70 -15.50 2.36 7.13
N ARG A 71 -15.86 1.78 8.28
CA ARG A 71 -15.03 1.73 9.47
C ARG A 71 -14.54 0.30 9.71
N TYR A 72 -13.24 0.12 9.80
CA TYR A 72 -12.63 -1.09 10.35
C TYR A 72 -12.25 -0.84 11.80
N GLN A 73 -12.80 -1.59 12.75
CA GLN A 73 -12.60 -1.33 14.18
C GLN A 73 -12.55 -2.59 15.03
N TYR A 74 -11.99 -2.46 16.24
CA TYR A 74 -12.31 -3.37 17.33
C TYR A 74 -13.69 -3.08 17.90
N GLN A 75 -14.43 -4.12 18.23
CA GLN A 75 -15.68 -4.04 18.98
C GLN A 75 -15.60 -4.97 20.19
N SER A 76 -15.96 -4.44 21.36
CA SER A 76 -16.02 -5.19 22.61
C SER A 76 -17.45 -5.59 22.97
N TRP A 77 -17.60 -6.79 23.53
CA TRP A 77 -18.86 -7.30 24.07
C TRP A 77 -18.68 -7.60 25.55
N GLY A 78 -19.28 -6.76 26.40
CA GLY A 78 -19.20 -6.95 27.86
C GLY A 78 -17.76 -6.92 28.42
N GLY A 79 -16.83 -6.27 27.73
CA GLY A 79 -15.44 -6.11 28.17
C GLY A 79 -14.51 -7.33 28.00
N THR A 80 -15.04 -8.50 27.65
CA THR A 80 -14.26 -9.76 27.60
C THR A 80 -14.02 -10.29 26.20
N ARG A 81 -14.95 -10.08 25.27
CA ARG A 81 -14.80 -10.49 23.88
C ARG A 81 -14.48 -9.29 23.01
N LEU A 82 -13.29 -9.31 22.39
CA LEU A 82 -12.83 -8.36 21.38
C LEU A 82 -12.88 -9.01 20.00
N GLU A 83 -13.60 -8.40 19.08
CA GLU A 83 -13.65 -8.83 17.68
C GLU A 83 -13.44 -7.66 16.73
N ARG A 84 -13.00 -7.94 15.50
CA ARG A 84 -12.81 -6.92 14.49
C ARG A 84 -13.99 -6.90 13.55
N ARG A 85 -14.41 -5.72 13.10
CA ARG A 85 -15.56 -5.57 12.21
C ARG A 85 -15.36 -4.47 11.19
N LEU A 86 -15.98 -4.68 10.03
CA LEU A 86 -16.35 -3.62 9.11
C LEU A 86 -17.76 -3.13 9.47
N THR A 87 -17.89 -1.84 9.77
CA THR A 87 -19.14 -1.16 10.12
C THR A 87 -19.29 0.14 9.35
N ASP A 88 -20.43 0.81 9.46
CA ASP A 88 -20.76 2.07 8.78
C ASP A 88 -20.84 1.96 7.25
N ASN A 89 -21.88 2.54 6.66
CA ASN A 89 -22.05 2.70 5.21
C ASN A 89 -21.99 1.41 4.36
N LEU A 90 -22.10 0.23 4.99
CA LEU A 90 -22.18 -1.07 4.31
C LEU A 90 -23.61 -1.47 3.95
N GLY A 91 -24.59 -0.56 4.10
CA GLY A 91 -26.00 -0.80 3.79
C GLY A 91 -26.24 -1.41 2.40
N PRO A 92 -25.65 -0.87 1.31
CA PRO A 92 -25.88 -1.35 -0.05
C PRO A 92 -25.53 -2.82 -0.28
N ILE A 93 -24.48 -3.34 0.36
CA ILE A 93 -24.09 -4.75 0.24
C ILE A 93 -24.74 -5.63 1.31
N ARG A 94 -24.89 -5.13 2.54
CA ARG A 94 -25.44 -5.91 3.65
C ARG A 94 -26.94 -6.17 3.51
N SER A 95 -27.71 -5.25 2.91
CA SER A 95 -29.15 -5.44 2.70
C SER A 95 -29.45 -6.58 1.71
N LEU A 96 -28.53 -6.85 0.79
CA LEU A 96 -28.61 -7.92 -0.21
C LEU A 96 -28.10 -9.26 0.34
N ALA A 97 -27.13 -9.20 1.26
CA ALA A 97 -26.46 -10.37 1.82
C ALA A 97 -27.38 -11.24 2.68
N LYS A 98 -27.18 -12.56 2.57
CA LYS A 98 -27.79 -13.60 3.39
C LYS A 98 -26.71 -14.48 4.01
N LYS A 99 -27.12 -15.30 4.97
CA LYS A 99 -26.27 -16.35 5.52
C LYS A 99 -25.79 -17.25 4.36
N ASP A 100 -24.54 -17.69 4.44
CA ASP A 100 -23.87 -18.61 3.51
C ASP A 100 -23.46 -17.98 2.16
N ASP A 101 -23.77 -16.71 1.91
CA ASP A 101 -23.18 -15.93 0.83
C ASP A 101 -21.66 -15.76 1.05
N LEU A 102 -20.91 -15.54 -0.03
CA LEU A 102 -19.47 -15.27 0.05
C LEU A 102 -19.21 -13.79 -0.18
N LEU A 103 -18.55 -13.14 0.77
CA LEU A 103 -17.99 -11.80 0.58
C LEU A 103 -16.52 -11.95 0.19
N VAL A 104 -16.21 -11.61 -1.06
CA VAL A 104 -14.86 -11.53 -1.58
C VAL A 104 -14.32 -10.11 -1.39
N MET A 105 -13.07 -10.01 -0.95
CA MET A 105 -12.43 -8.77 -0.56
C MET A 105 -11.05 -8.70 -1.21
N GLU A 106 -10.72 -7.53 -1.74
CA GLU A 106 -9.45 -7.26 -2.40
C GLU A 106 -8.93 -5.90 -1.94
N ARG A 107 -7.67 -5.84 -1.53
CA ARG A 107 -6.99 -4.61 -1.10
C ARG A 107 -6.31 -3.96 -2.30
N SER A 108 -6.44 -2.64 -2.47
CA SER A 108 -5.72 -1.93 -3.54
C SER A 108 -4.21 -2.02 -3.31
N LEU A 109 -3.44 -2.22 -4.40
CA LEU A 109 -1.98 -2.29 -4.36
C LEU A 109 -1.37 -0.91 -4.11
N SER A 110 -1.99 0.15 -4.64
CA SER A 110 -1.54 1.55 -4.56
C SER A 110 -2.14 2.34 -3.39
N ASP A 111 -3.32 1.95 -2.90
CA ASP A 111 -3.97 2.58 -1.73
C ASP A 111 -4.29 1.50 -0.69
N PRO A 112 -3.50 1.37 0.39
CA PRO A 112 -3.69 0.30 1.38
C PRO A 112 -5.00 0.42 2.18
N LEU A 113 -5.68 1.56 2.09
CA LEU A 113 -6.94 1.85 2.78
C LEU A 113 -8.17 1.73 1.85
N PHE A 114 -7.96 1.34 0.59
CA PHE A 114 -9.05 1.09 -0.36
C PHE A 114 -9.26 -0.40 -0.63
N TYR A 115 -10.52 -0.83 -0.55
CA TYR A 115 -10.95 -2.20 -0.76
C TYR A 115 -12.04 -2.29 -1.83
N ARG A 116 -12.03 -3.39 -2.56
CA ARG A 116 -13.18 -3.86 -3.32
C ARG A 116 -13.86 -4.99 -2.54
N LEU A 117 -15.16 -4.85 -2.33
CA LEU A 117 -16.02 -5.78 -1.61
C LEU A 117 -17.06 -6.34 -2.59
N THR A 118 -16.97 -7.61 -2.92
CA THR A 118 -17.84 -8.26 -3.91
C THR A 118 -18.66 -9.36 -3.22
N LEU A 119 -19.97 -9.17 -3.17
CA LEU A 119 -20.90 -10.17 -2.68
C LEU A 119 -21.21 -11.18 -3.78
N HIS A 120 -20.98 -12.46 -3.51
CA HIS A 120 -21.44 -13.57 -4.33
C HIS A 120 -22.56 -14.29 -3.58
N ARG A 121 -23.80 -14.11 -4.05
CA ARG A 121 -24.99 -14.65 -3.40
C ARG A 121 -25.18 -16.14 -3.69
N ALA A 122 -25.48 -16.92 -2.66
CA ALA A 122 -25.82 -18.32 -2.78
C ALA A 122 -27.05 -18.51 -3.70
N GLY A 123 -27.00 -19.52 -4.56
CA GLY A 123 -28.04 -19.80 -5.55
C GLY A 123 -27.96 -18.97 -6.85
N THR A 124 -26.99 -18.07 -6.98
CA THR A 124 -26.72 -17.39 -8.27
C THR A 124 -25.84 -18.24 -9.19
N PRO A 125 -25.94 -18.11 -10.52
CA PRO A 125 -25.14 -18.91 -11.46
C PRO A 125 -23.62 -18.80 -11.28
N SER A 126 -23.12 -17.64 -10.83
CA SER A 126 -21.69 -17.42 -10.59
C SER A 126 -21.16 -18.03 -9.28
N PHE A 127 -22.05 -18.36 -8.35
CA PHE A 127 -21.67 -18.79 -7.00
C PHE A 127 -20.83 -20.07 -6.95
N PRO A 128 -21.16 -21.15 -7.71
CA PRO A 128 -20.39 -22.40 -7.65
C PRO A 128 -18.92 -22.22 -8.01
N ALA A 129 -18.59 -21.33 -8.94
CA ALA A 129 -17.21 -21.07 -9.34
C ALA A 129 -16.37 -20.47 -8.21
N ILE A 130 -16.94 -19.56 -7.41
CA ILE A 130 -16.26 -18.96 -6.26
C ILE A 130 -16.24 -19.94 -5.08
N LEU A 131 -17.33 -20.66 -4.85
CA LEU A 131 -17.40 -21.68 -3.80
C LEU A 131 -16.35 -22.79 -4.00
N SER A 132 -16.10 -23.19 -5.26
CA SER A 132 -15.04 -24.15 -5.57
C SER A 132 -13.66 -23.64 -5.14
N LYS A 133 -13.38 -22.33 -5.31
CA LYS A 133 -12.11 -21.71 -4.88
C LYS A 133 -12.00 -21.58 -3.36
N ALA A 134 -13.13 -21.44 -2.67
CA ALA A 134 -13.17 -21.50 -1.20
C ALA A 134 -12.67 -22.86 -0.68
N ALA A 135 -12.80 -23.93 -1.47
CA ALA A 135 -12.31 -25.27 -1.14
C ALA A 135 -12.80 -25.77 0.22
N GLY A 136 -14.08 -25.54 0.52
CA GLY A 136 -14.73 -25.94 1.78
C GLY A 136 -14.36 -25.10 3.00
N ARG A 137 -13.50 -24.09 2.86
CA ARG A 137 -13.12 -23.19 3.96
C ARG A 137 -14.17 -22.10 4.15
N PRO A 138 -14.44 -21.67 5.39
CA PRO A 138 -15.36 -20.58 5.67
C PRO A 138 -14.74 -19.19 5.44
N TRP A 139 -13.41 -19.10 5.33
CA TRP A 139 -12.68 -17.86 5.02
C TRP A 139 -11.24 -18.18 4.59
N GLY A 140 -10.56 -17.17 4.04
CA GLY A 140 -9.13 -17.20 3.71
C GLY A 140 -8.85 -16.67 2.31
N PRO A 141 -7.61 -16.81 1.80
CA PRO A 141 -7.30 -16.54 0.41
C PRO A 141 -8.13 -17.42 -0.53
N LEU A 142 -8.65 -16.87 -1.64
CA LEU A 142 -9.32 -17.70 -2.66
C LEU A 142 -8.31 -18.57 -3.43
N ASP A 143 -7.07 -18.10 -3.55
CA ASP A 143 -5.94 -18.89 -4.04
C ASP A 143 -4.91 -19.02 -2.91
N THR A 144 -4.67 -20.23 -2.44
CA THR A 144 -3.71 -20.49 -1.36
C THR A 144 -2.27 -20.52 -1.85
N LEU A 145 -2.04 -20.71 -3.14
CA LEU A 145 -0.71 -20.74 -3.76
C LEU A 145 -0.26 -19.33 -4.14
N ASP A 146 -1.20 -18.42 -4.38
CA ASP A 146 -0.94 -16.99 -4.60
C ASP A 146 -1.85 -16.13 -3.70
N PRO A 147 -1.57 -16.07 -2.38
CA PRO A 147 -2.40 -15.34 -1.44
C PRO A 147 -2.21 -13.81 -1.55
N PRO A 148 -3.14 -13.01 -1.01
CA PRO A 148 -2.91 -11.59 -0.80
C PRO A 148 -1.73 -11.36 0.12
N VAL A 149 -1.08 -10.20 -0.02
CA VAL A 149 0.07 -9.84 0.81
C VAL A 149 -0.44 -9.51 2.22
N PRO A 150 0.00 -10.23 3.26
CA PRO A 150 -0.36 -9.90 4.63
C PRO A 150 0.50 -8.76 5.17
N GLU A 151 -0.06 -8.00 6.10
CA GLU A 151 0.59 -6.91 6.82
C GLU A 151 1.84 -7.37 7.58
N THR A 152 1.83 -8.62 8.05
CA THR A 152 2.99 -9.23 8.71
C THR A 152 4.17 -9.43 7.77
N GLU A 153 3.94 -9.70 6.48
CA GLU A 153 5.02 -9.80 5.50
C GLU A 153 5.60 -8.42 5.19
N ILE A 154 4.75 -7.39 5.10
CA ILE A 154 5.19 -6.01 4.91
C ILE A 154 6.05 -5.58 6.10
N ALA A 155 5.58 -5.80 7.33
CA ALA A 155 6.31 -5.49 8.56
C ALA A 155 7.62 -6.27 8.68
N ALA A 156 7.66 -7.54 8.26
CA ALA A 156 8.90 -8.29 8.19
C ALA A 156 9.89 -7.67 7.20
N CYS A 157 9.43 -7.27 6.01
CA CYS A 157 10.27 -6.57 5.03
C CYS A 157 10.75 -5.20 5.55
N GLU A 158 9.90 -4.44 6.26
CA GLU A 158 10.32 -3.17 6.89
C GLU A 158 11.46 -3.41 7.86
N LYS A 159 11.33 -4.42 8.72
CA LYS A 159 12.37 -4.80 9.67
C LYS A 159 13.66 -5.24 8.97
N ASP A 160 13.55 -6.06 7.92
CA ASP A 160 14.70 -6.50 7.12
C ASP A 160 15.45 -5.28 6.53
N GLN A 161 14.73 -4.27 6.04
CA GLN A 161 15.30 -3.04 5.49
C GLN A 161 15.97 -2.17 6.57
N GLU A 162 15.33 -2.01 7.73
CA GLU A 162 15.89 -1.28 8.87
C GLU A 162 17.20 -1.92 9.37
N GLU A 163 17.27 -3.26 9.43
CA GLU A 163 18.48 -3.97 9.81
C GLU A 163 19.59 -3.80 8.77
N GLN A 164 19.25 -3.79 7.47
CA GLN A 164 20.20 -3.57 6.38
C GLN A 164 20.80 -2.16 6.41
N GLU A 165 20.02 -1.15 6.79
CA GLU A 165 20.47 0.24 6.89
C GLU A 165 21.52 0.47 7.99
N LEU A 166 21.64 -0.44 8.95
CA LEU A 166 22.70 -0.43 9.96
C LEU A 166 24.06 -0.89 9.40
N LEU A 167 24.06 -1.55 8.24
CA LEU A 167 25.26 -2.02 7.56
C LEU A 167 25.80 -0.95 6.58
N PRO A 168 27.07 -1.05 6.15
CA PRO A 168 27.57 -0.25 5.04
C PRO A 168 26.65 -0.37 3.81
N PHE A 169 26.42 0.74 3.12
CA PHE A 169 25.55 0.78 1.96
C PHE A 169 26.10 -0.10 0.84
N ASP A 170 25.23 -0.93 0.26
CA ASP A 170 25.48 -1.63 -1.01
C ASP A 170 24.48 -1.10 -2.03
N LEU A 171 25.01 -0.74 -3.20
CA LEU A 171 24.23 -0.17 -4.29
C LEU A 171 23.24 -1.19 -4.88
N PHE A 172 23.66 -2.45 -4.90
CA PHE A 172 22.90 -3.54 -5.51
C PHE A 172 22.57 -4.61 -4.49
N ASP A 173 21.30 -5.02 -4.46
CA ASP A 173 20.86 -6.20 -3.74
C ASP A 173 21.28 -7.45 -4.52
N ASN A 174 22.54 -7.85 -4.34
CA ASN A 174 23.10 -9.06 -4.92
C ASN A 174 22.59 -10.34 -4.24
N SER A 175 21.93 -10.20 -3.08
CA SER A 175 21.27 -11.28 -2.36
C SER A 175 19.87 -11.61 -2.91
N ALA A 176 19.33 -10.74 -3.77
CA ALA A 176 18.02 -10.91 -4.39
C ALA A 176 17.93 -12.27 -5.09
N ALA A 177 17.23 -13.20 -4.45
CA ALA A 177 17.05 -14.56 -4.93
C ALA A 177 16.47 -14.55 -6.35
N LEU A 178 17.00 -15.41 -7.22
CA LEU A 178 16.55 -15.60 -8.61
C LEU A 178 15.06 -16.02 -8.72
N HIS A 179 14.39 -16.29 -7.60
CA HIS A 179 12.98 -16.71 -7.49
C HIS A 179 12.27 -16.03 -6.32
N GLU A 180 12.06 -14.72 -6.41
CA GLU A 180 11.24 -14.03 -5.42
C GLU A 180 9.73 -14.19 -5.69
N SER A 181 8.96 -14.49 -4.65
CA SER A 181 7.50 -14.62 -4.77
C SER A 181 6.82 -13.26 -5.03
N ARG A 182 5.64 -13.28 -5.66
CA ARG A 182 4.81 -12.08 -5.84
C ARG A 182 4.56 -11.35 -4.51
N VAL A 183 4.25 -12.12 -3.47
CA VAL A 183 3.94 -11.61 -2.13
C VAL A 183 5.13 -10.84 -1.56
N LYS A 184 6.34 -11.43 -1.59
CA LYS A 184 7.56 -10.77 -1.09
C LYS A 184 7.88 -9.49 -1.88
N ARG A 185 7.74 -9.53 -3.21
CA ARG A 185 7.99 -8.35 -4.07
C ARG A 185 7.06 -7.18 -3.73
N ILE A 186 5.77 -7.44 -3.58
CA ILE A 186 4.79 -6.39 -3.21
C ILE A 186 5.04 -5.91 -1.78
N ALA A 187 5.35 -6.82 -0.86
CA ALA A 187 5.63 -6.49 0.53
C ALA A 187 6.85 -5.57 0.68
N ARG A 188 7.96 -5.89 0.01
CA ARG A 188 9.18 -5.07 0.03
C ARG A 188 8.98 -3.70 -0.59
N ASN A 189 8.24 -3.59 -1.69
CA ASN A 189 7.93 -2.30 -2.29
C ASN A 189 7.14 -1.41 -1.31
N ARG A 190 6.15 -1.99 -0.62
CA ARG A 190 5.40 -1.26 0.43
C ARG A 190 6.26 -0.87 1.62
N ALA A 191 7.13 -1.78 2.06
CA ALA A 191 8.08 -1.52 3.12
C ALA A 191 9.02 -0.36 2.76
N PHE A 192 9.55 -0.34 1.54
CA PHE A 192 10.41 0.73 1.04
C PHE A 192 9.69 2.09 1.06
N GLY A 193 8.43 2.13 0.63
CA GLY A 193 7.59 3.32 0.74
C GLY A 193 7.41 3.81 2.19
N ARG A 194 7.13 2.89 3.11
CA ARG A 194 7.00 3.19 4.55
C ARG A 194 8.32 3.61 5.19
N ARG A 195 9.42 3.19 4.61
CA ARG A 195 10.76 3.57 5.05
C ARG A 195 11.15 4.96 4.60
N VAL A 196 10.98 5.27 3.31
CA VAL A 196 11.45 6.50 2.68
C VAL A 196 10.52 7.69 2.94
N LEU A 197 9.21 7.55 2.78
CA LEU A 197 8.29 8.69 2.81
C LEU A 197 8.30 9.47 4.15
N PRO A 198 8.31 8.82 5.33
CA PRO A 198 8.36 9.55 6.60
C PRO A 198 9.67 10.32 6.81
N LEU A 199 10.78 9.87 6.20
CA LEU A 199 12.06 10.59 6.29
C LEU A 199 11.96 11.99 5.68
N TYR A 200 11.06 12.20 4.71
CA TYR A 200 10.88 13.49 4.04
C TYR A 200 9.59 14.20 4.47
N ASP A 201 8.98 13.83 5.61
CA ASP A 201 7.68 14.37 6.05
C ASP A 201 6.60 14.21 4.97
N HIS A 202 6.67 13.11 4.19
CA HIS A 202 5.78 12.84 3.06
C HIS A 202 5.73 13.96 1.99
N ARG A 203 6.83 14.72 1.86
CA ARG A 203 7.01 15.79 0.87
C ARG A 203 8.03 15.40 -0.17
N CYS A 204 7.86 15.96 -1.37
CA CYS A 204 8.82 15.84 -2.45
C CYS A 204 10.15 16.48 -2.05
N ALA A 205 11.25 15.74 -2.22
CA ALA A 205 12.61 16.20 -1.98
C ALA A 205 13.04 17.34 -2.92
N VAL A 206 12.41 17.48 -4.09
CA VAL A 206 12.72 18.52 -5.07
C VAL A 206 11.90 19.79 -4.81
N CYS A 207 10.57 19.72 -4.84
CA CYS A 207 9.73 20.91 -4.73
C CYS A 207 9.19 21.21 -3.33
N GLY A 208 9.34 20.30 -2.37
CA GLY A 208 8.83 20.45 -1.00
C GLY A 208 7.30 20.37 -0.85
N LEU A 209 6.57 20.22 -1.96
CA LEU A 209 5.13 19.95 -1.94
C LEU A 209 4.89 18.53 -1.41
N GLY A 210 3.84 18.38 -0.61
CA GLY A 210 3.40 17.11 -0.07
C GLY A 210 1.89 17.18 0.13
N HIS A 211 1.15 17.28 -0.98
CA HIS A 211 -0.31 17.32 -0.89
C HIS A 211 -0.79 16.08 -0.14
N ALA A 212 -1.48 16.32 0.97
CA ALA A 212 -1.97 15.29 1.87
C ALA A 212 -3.46 15.50 2.16
N GLY A 213 -4.23 14.42 2.11
CA GLY A 213 -5.56 14.31 2.73
C GLY A 213 -5.49 13.35 3.92
N GLU A 214 -6.60 13.11 4.61
CA GLU A 214 -6.65 12.22 5.79
C GLU A 214 -5.97 10.86 5.58
N ASN A 215 -5.94 10.35 4.34
CA ASN A 215 -5.45 9.02 3.99
C ASN A 215 -4.74 8.95 2.63
N ILE A 216 -4.37 10.11 2.05
CA ILE A 216 -3.81 10.18 0.69
C ILE A 216 -2.58 11.08 0.73
N GLN A 217 -1.52 10.66 0.06
CA GLN A 217 -0.30 11.43 -0.10
C GLN A 217 0.10 11.45 -1.58
N GLU A 218 0.60 12.59 -2.04
CA GLU A 218 1.10 12.72 -3.42
C GLU A 218 2.51 12.17 -3.60
N ALA A 219 3.35 12.23 -2.57
CA ALA A 219 4.72 11.76 -2.63
C ALA A 219 4.79 10.23 -2.72
N GLU A 220 5.70 9.76 -3.55
CA GLU A 220 6.03 8.35 -3.78
C GLU A 220 7.51 8.14 -3.42
N ALA A 221 7.85 6.94 -2.94
CA ALA A 221 9.23 6.57 -2.75
C ALA A 221 9.83 6.12 -4.08
N ALA A 222 10.73 6.94 -4.62
CA ALA A 222 11.48 6.66 -5.83
C ALA A 222 12.81 6.02 -5.48
N HIS A 223 13.12 4.89 -6.11
CA HIS A 223 14.47 4.34 -6.05
C HIS A 223 15.42 5.18 -6.91
N ILE A 224 16.62 5.45 -6.39
CA ILE A 224 17.68 6.13 -7.15
C ILE A 224 18.27 5.16 -8.17
N VAL A 225 18.73 4.00 -7.73
CA VAL A 225 18.99 2.85 -8.60
C VAL A 225 17.72 2.02 -8.71
N PRO A 226 17.10 1.89 -9.90
CA PRO A 226 15.84 1.19 -10.05
C PRO A 226 15.88 -0.25 -9.53
N ARG A 227 14.82 -0.66 -8.84
CA ARG A 227 14.73 -2.04 -8.31
C ARG A 227 14.83 -3.10 -9.41
N GLY A 228 14.31 -2.83 -10.60
CA GLY A 228 14.42 -3.74 -11.76
C GLY A 228 15.86 -3.99 -12.23
N LEU A 229 16.80 -3.13 -11.84
CA LEU A 229 18.24 -3.27 -12.06
C LEU A 229 18.99 -3.73 -10.81
N LYS A 230 18.27 -4.40 -9.88
CA LYS A 230 18.75 -4.87 -8.57
C LYS A 230 19.14 -3.75 -7.60
N GLY A 231 18.65 -2.52 -7.77
CA GLY A 231 18.86 -1.48 -6.76
C GLY A 231 18.40 -1.92 -5.37
N ALA A 232 19.17 -1.58 -4.34
CA ALA A 232 18.86 -1.98 -2.96
C ALA A 232 17.53 -1.36 -2.49
N ASP A 233 16.75 -2.14 -1.72
CA ASP A 233 15.60 -1.61 -0.97
C ASP A 233 16.12 -1.00 0.35
N ASP A 234 16.83 0.12 0.25
CA ASP A 234 17.50 0.82 1.35
C ASP A 234 17.14 2.30 1.26
N ALA A 235 16.84 2.99 2.37
CA ALA A 235 16.49 4.41 2.32
C ALA A 235 17.58 5.30 1.70
N ARG A 236 18.86 4.90 1.78
CA ARG A 236 20.00 5.58 1.12
C ARG A 236 19.99 5.40 -0.40
N ASN A 237 19.18 4.49 -0.93
CA ASN A 237 18.83 4.37 -2.35
C ASN A 237 17.46 5.01 -2.67
N GLY A 238 16.91 5.86 -1.80
CA GLY A 238 15.54 6.37 -1.90
C GLY A 238 15.39 7.89 -1.81
N LEU A 239 14.46 8.42 -2.60
CA LEU A 239 13.97 9.81 -2.52
C LEU A 239 12.44 9.80 -2.41
N ALA A 240 11.87 10.66 -1.57
CA ALA A 240 10.44 10.96 -1.67
C ALA A 240 10.21 11.98 -2.78
N LEU A 241 9.44 11.66 -3.81
CA LEU A 241 9.18 12.56 -4.95
C LEU A 241 7.67 12.66 -5.22
N CYS A 242 7.16 13.85 -5.56
CA CYS A 242 5.79 13.92 -6.09
C CYS A 242 5.75 13.21 -7.46
N ARG A 243 4.56 12.75 -7.88
CA ARG A 243 4.39 11.97 -9.12
C ARG A 243 5.06 12.57 -10.35
N SER A 244 5.00 13.89 -10.51
CA SER A 244 5.64 14.59 -11.64
C SER A 244 7.16 14.46 -11.59
N HIS A 245 7.78 14.72 -10.43
CA HIS A 245 9.23 14.59 -10.28
C HIS A 245 9.68 13.15 -10.26
N HIS A 246 8.89 12.22 -9.72
CA HIS A 246 9.20 10.79 -9.76
C HIS A 246 9.30 10.31 -11.21
N TRP A 247 8.26 10.56 -12.01
CA TRP A 247 8.28 10.21 -13.44
C TRP A 247 9.44 10.87 -14.18
N ALA A 248 9.69 12.17 -13.95
CA ALA A 248 10.78 12.89 -14.61
C ALA A 248 12.17 12.36 -14.22
N PHE A 249 12.36 11.95 -12.97
CA PHE A 249 13.59 11.36 -12.45
C PHE A 249 13.85 9.98 -13.05
N ASP A 250 12.84 9.11 -13.08
CA ASP A 250 12.91 7.78 -13.68
C ASP A 250 13.15 7.83 -15.20
N ALA A 251 12.60 8.86 -15.86
CA ALA A 251 12.80 9.12 -17.28
C ALA A 251 14.15 9.80 -17.61
N GLY A 252 14.98 10.10 -16.62
CA GLY A 252 16.28 10.74 -16.81
C GLY A 252 16.22 12.20 -17.26
N LEU A 253 15.09 12.89 -17.01
CA LEU A 253 14.96 14.33 -17.33
C LEU A 253 15.79 15.19 -16.39
N PHE A 254 16.09 14.69 -15.19
CA PHE A 254 17.03 15.27 -14.25
C PHE A 254 17.67 14.19 -13.39
N GLY A 255 18.79 14.53 -12.75
CA GLY A 255 19.39 13.77 -11.68
C GLY A 255 19.77 14.67 -10.51
N VAL A 256 20.55 14.16 -9.56
CA VAL A 256 21.05 14.92 -8.42
C VAL A 256 22.57 14.78 -8.34
N GLY A 257 23.28 15.91 -8.35
CA GLY A 257 24.74 16.01 -8.23
C GLY A 257 25.30 15.50 -6.91
N ALA A 258 26.60 15.27 -6.86
CA ALA A 258 27.32 14.94 -5.63
C ALA A 258 27.24 16.06 -4.56
N ASP A 259 27.03 17.30 -4.98
CA ASP A 259 26.75 18.45 -4.11
C ASP A 259 25.27 18.54 -3.68
N ARG A 260 24.48 17.51 -4.03
CA ARG A 260 23.06 17.33 -3.69
C ARG A 260 22.14 18.40 -4.27
N LYS A 261 22.53 18.94 -5.42
CA LYS A 261 21.70 19.83 -6.21
C LYS A 261 21.09 19.08 -7.38
N VAL A 262 19.88 19.47 -7.74
CA VAL A 262 19.21 18.97 -8.95
C VAL A 262 20.01 19.43 -10.17
N VAL A 263 20.19 18.52 -11.13
CA VAL A 263 20.83 18.79 -12.43
C VAL A 263 19.86 18.37 -13.53
N ILE A 264 19.36 19.34 -14.30
CA ILE A 264 18.44 19.04 -15.41
C ILE A 264 19.23 18.58 -16.64
N ASN A 265 18.76 17.53 -17.31
CA ASN A 265 19.37 17.08 -18.55
C ASN A 265 19.26 18.18 -19.63
N PRO A 266 20.36 18.60 -20.31
CA PRO A 266 20.31 19.66 -21.31
C PRO A 266 19.29 19.45 -22.43
N LYS A 267 19.08 18.20 -22.86
CA LYS A 267 18.05 17.85 -23.85
C LYS A 267 16.64 18.06 -23.28
N ALA A 268 16.44 17.72 -22.00
CA ALA A 268 15.18 17.97 -21.32
C ALA A 268 14.94 19.47 -21.13
N ALA A 269 15.98 20.24 -20.77
CA ALA A 269 15.91 21.69 -20.59
C ALA A 269 15.58 22.44 -21.88
N ALA A 270 16.02 21.93 -23.04
CA ALA A 270 15.71 22.51 -24.35
C ALA A 270 14.25 22.30 -24.79
N ASP A 271 13.51 21.38 -24.16
CA ASP A 271 12.11 21.11 -24.48
C ASP A 271 11.17 21.98 -23.62
N ALA A 272 10.40 22.86 -24.27
CA ALA A 272 9.51 23.80 -23.60
C ALA A 272 8.44 23.12 -22.71
N ARG A 273 8.11 21.84 -22.96
CA ARG A 273 7.17 21.06 -22.12
C ARG A 273 7.72 20.80 -20.71
N ASN A 274 9.04 20.84 -20.56
CA ASN A 274 9.76 20.60 -19.30
C ASN A 274 10.10 21.90 -18.55
N THR A 275 9.56 23.04 -18.96
CA THR A 275 9.80 24.35 -18.32
C THR A 275 9.53 24.36 -16.81
N HIS A 276 8.61 23.51 -16.34
CA HIS A 276 8.31 23.34 -14.93
C HIS A 276 9.46 22.75 -14.08
N LEU A 277 10.46 22.10 -14.70
CA LEU A 277 11.64 21.54 -14.03
C LEU A 277 12.76 22.57 -13.85
N LEU A 278 12.86 23.54 -14.76
CA LEU A 278 13.97 24.51 -14.81
C LEU A 278 14.18 25.32 -13.51
N PRO A 279 13.14 25.74 -12.77
CA PRO A 279 13.33 26.46 -11.50
C PRO A 279 14.10 25.66 -10.44
N PHE A 280 14.18 24.33 -10.58
CA PHE A 280 14.90 23.48 -9.65
C PHE A 280 16.35 23.23 -10.05
N ASP A 281 16.78 23.61 -11.27
CA ASP A 281 18.17 23.41 -11.69
C ASP A 281 19.16 24.14 -10.77
N GLY A 282 20.15 23.42 -10.27
CA GLY A 282 21.10 23.93 -9.27
C GLY A 282 20.49 24.21 -7.89
N GLN A 283 19.24 23.84 -7.62
CA GLN A 283 18.65 23.94 -6.29
C GLN A 283 18.97 22.70 -5.45
N PRO A 284 19.24 22.86 -4.14
CA PRO A 284 19.47 21.71 -3.27
C PRO A 284 18.20 20.88 -3.10
N ILE A 285 18.33 19.56 -3.06
CA ILE A 285 17.24 18.69 -2.60
C ILE A 285 17.07 18.81 -1.08
N ARG A 286 15.86 18.56 -0.60
CA ARG A 286 15.58 18.45 0.84
C ARG A 286 16.32 17.26 1.42
N ASP A 287 16.73 17.43 2.66
CA ASP A 287 17.31 16.37 3.46
C ASP A 287 16.23 15.48 4.10
N PRO A 288 16.51 14.16 4.25
CA PRO A 288 15.73 13.35 5.16
C PRO A 288 15.94 13.85 6.61
N SER A 289 14.94 13.63 7.45
CA SER A 289 14.96 13.95 8.88
C SER A 289 16.06 13.23 9.64
N ASN A 290 16.52 12.07 9.14
CA ASN A 290 17.71 11.39 9.61
C ASN A 290 18.84 11.47 8.55
N LEU A 291 19.90 12.21 8.87
CA LEU A 291 21.02 12.44 7.95
C LEU A 291 21.87 11.19 7.68
N SER A 292 21.82 10.16 8.53
CA SER A 292 22.52 8.89 8.27
C SER A 292 21.88 8.09 7.13
N LEU A 293 20.65 8.45 6.75
CA LEU A 293 19.85 7.84 5.69
C LEU A 293 19.72 8.76 4.48
N ARG A 294 20.63 9.71 4.33
CA ARG A 294 20.75 10.49 3.10
C ARG A 294 20.96 9.54 1.91
N PRO A 295 20.42 9.91 0.73
CA PRO A 295 20.85 9.33 -0.53
C PRO A 295 22.36 9.17 -0.58
N ASP A 296 22.83 7.93 -0.77
CA ASP A 296 24.25 7.67 -0.87
C ASP A 296 24.80 8.28 -2.17
N LEU A 297 26.01 8.82 -2.10
CA LEU A 297 26.63 9.48 -3.25
C LEU A 297 26.81 8.51 -4.42
N SER A 298 27.15 7.24 -4.14
CA SER A 298 27.31 6.23 -5.19
C SER A 298 26.01 5.94 -5.94
N ALA A 299 24.86 6.02 -5.26
CA ALA A 299 23.55 5.88 -5.89
C ALA A 299 23.23 7.07 -6.79
N LEU A 300 23.46 8.29 -6.30
CA LEU A 300 23.25 9.52 -7.08
C LEU A 300 24.13 9.56 -8.33
N GLU A 301 25.42 9.25 -8.18
CA GLU A 301 26.37 9.16 -9.29
C GLU A 301 25.97 8.08 -10.29
N TRP A 302 25.50 6.93 -9.81
CA TRP A 302 25.00 5.87 -10.67
C TRP A 302 23.80 6.35 -11.48
N HIS A 303 22.82 7.01 -10.87
CA HIS A 303 21.63 7.50 -11.58
C HIS A 303 21.99 8.57 -12.60
N LEU A 304 22.83 9.54 -12.23
CA LEU A 304 23.31 10.57 -13.16
C LEU A 304 23.92 9.95 -14.41
N LYS A 305 24.82 8.99 -14.24
CA LYS A 305 25.53 8.34 -15.35
C LYS A 305 24.62 7.44 -16.20
N ASN A 306 23.77 6.64 -15.57
CA ASN A 306 23.09 5.51 -16.24
C ASN A 306 21.63 5.80 -16.60
N VAL A 307 20.99 6.77 -15.96
CA VAL A 307 19.59 7.15 -16.20
C VAL A 307 19.51 8.55 -16.79
N ALA A 308 20.08 9.56 -16.13
CA ALA A 308 20.06 10.93 -16.65
C ALA A 308 21.03 11.14 -17.82
N GLY A 309 22.08 10.33 -17.94
CA GLY A 309 23.10 10.44 -18.99
C GLY A 309 23.94 11.73 -18.89
N LEU A 310 24.27 12.11 -17.66
CA LEU A 310 25.02 13.32 -17.29
C LEU A 310 26.40 12.99 -16.71
#